data_AF-A0A128A5Z7-F1
#
_entry.id   AF-A0A128A5Z7-F1
#
_cell.length_a   1.000
_cell.length_b   1.000
_cell.length_c   1.000
_cell.angle_alpha   90.00
_cell.angle_beta   90.00
_cell.angle_gamma   90.00
#
_symmetry.space_group_name_H-M   'P 1'
#
loop_
_entity.id
_entity.type
_entity.pdbx_description
1 polymer ?
#
loop_
_entity_poly.entity_id
_entity_poly.type
_entity_poly.pdbx_seq_one_letter_code
_entity_poly.pdbx_strand_id
1 'polypeptide(L)'
;MTDELIEYVIHLIDGKKGDVGRLGYILDTLQDGKTLYNSDKKYLDSLISTYLSPSKKKSGDQKSVEELKIELARVKERLEKFEKRGYKKPVGRKAGFFFVTFFFGWHAVITLLDKKSVINIHDLNPYLLPLYQLDKVIPAEYLNYVYQFNLSIPKIVVLAWGAMIITWVILGFVYLVKFIRSRYNPGKR
;
A
#
# COMPACT_ATOMS: atom_id res chain seq x y z
N MET A 1 -57.95 -20.41 -8.97
CA MET A 1 -57.23 -19.94 -7.75
C MET A 1 -56.06 -20.85 -7.41
N THR A 2 -56.21 -22.17 -7.46
CA THR A 2 -55.10 -23.12 -7.20
C THR A 2 -54.03 -23.09 -8.29
N ASP A 3 -54.43 -22.92 -9.56
CA ASP A 3 -53.50 -22.93 -10.71
C ASP A 3 -52.50 -21.76 -10.69
N GLU A 4 -52.94 -20.56 -10.29
CA GLU A 4 -52.06 -19.39 -10.13
C GLU A 4 -51.04 -19.60 -9.01
N LEU A 5 -51.44 -20.26 -7.91
CA LEU A 5 -50.52 -20.59 -6.81
C LEU A 5 -49.47 -21.62 -7.24
N ILE A 6 -49.85 -22.59 -8.06
CA ILE A 6 -48.92 -23.59 -8.62
C ILE A 6 -47.87 -22.88 -9.48
N GLU A 7 -48.28 -21.96 -10.36
CA GLU A 7 -47.36 -21.19 -11.20
C GLU A 7 -46.38 -20.35 -10.35
N TYR A 8 -46.87 -19.70 -9.28
CA TYR A 8 -46.01 -18.96 -8.36
C TYR A 8 -45.00 -19.84 -7.63
N VAL A 9 -45.40 -21.04 -7.21
CA VAL A 9 -44.50 -21.99 -6.53
C VAL A 9 -43.42 -22.46 -7.51
N ILE A 10 -43.76 -22.78 -8.76
CA ILE A 10 -42.78 -23.14 -9.80
C ILE A 10 -41.78 -22.00 -10.00
N HIS A 11 -42.25 -20.76 -10.13
CA HIS A 11 -41.37 -19.60 -10.30
C HIS A 11 -40.44 -19.38 -9.09
N LEU A 12 -40.90 -19.67 -7.86
CA LEU A 12 -40.08 -19.61 -6.65
C LEU A 12 -39.01 -20.72 -6.62
N ILE A 13 -39.34 -21.93 -7.09
CA ILE A 13 -38.42 -23.06 -7.21
C ILE A 13 -37.33 -22.75 -8.25
N ASP A 14 -37.72 -22.31 -9.45
CA ASP A 14 -36.79 -21.99 -10.54
C ASP A 14 -35.85 -20.83 -10.15
N GLY A 15 -36.39 -19.84 -9.43
CA GLY A 15 -35.62 -18.72 -8.90
C GLY A 15 -34.73 -19.06 -7.69
N LYS A 16 -34.76 -20.32 -7.21
CA LYS A 16 -34.14 -20.77 -5.95
C LYS A 16 -34.47 -19.83 -4.77
N LYS A 17 -35.72 -19.36 -4.70
CA LYS A 17 -36.20 -18.39 -3.70
C LYS A 17 -36.98 -19.08 -2.59
N GLY A 18 -36.25 -19.78 -1.72
CA GLY A 18 -36.81 -20.49 -0.57
C GLY A 18 -36.12 -21.83 -0.35
N ASP A 19 -36.78 -22.67 0.44
CA ASP A 19 -36.39 -24.06 0.66
C ASP A 19 -37.04 -24.92 -0.44
N VAL A 20 -36.21 -25.39 -1.38
CA VAL A 20 -36.66 -26.16 -2.55
C VAL A 20 -37.36 -27.45 -2.14
N GLY A 21 -36.90 -28.12 -1.08
CA GLY A 21 -37.53 -29.35 -0.60
C GLY A 21 -38.93 -29.08 -0.05
N ARG A 22 -39.08 -28.00 0.72
CA ARG A 22 -40.39 -27.58 1.25
C ARG A 22 -41.32 -27.05 0.16
N LEU A 23 -40.81 -26.31 -0.82
CA LEU A 23 -41.58 -25.83 -1.97
C LEU A 23 -42.03 -26.98 -2.87
N GLY A 24 -41.19 -28.01 -3.06
CA GLY A 24 -41.57 -29.25 -3.76
C GLY A 24 -42.74 -29.95 -3.08
N TYR A 25 -42.68 -30.12 -1.75
CA TYR A 25 -43.80 -30.69 -0.98
C TYR A 25 -45.09 -29.86 -1.12
N ILE A 26 -44.98 -28.53 -1.11
CA ILE A 26 -46.12 -27.62 -1.29
C ILE A 26 -46.70 -27.76 -2.71
N LEU A 27 -45.85 -27.86 -3.73
CA LEU A 27 -46.26 -28.05 -5.12
C LEU A 27 -47.04 -29.35 -5.28
N ASP A 28 -46.51 -30.46 -4.78
CA ASP A 28 -47.15 -31.78 -4.84
C ASP A 28 -48.50 -31.76 -4.11
N THR A 29 -48.55 -31.11 -2.94
CA THR A 29 -49.79 -30.99 -2.15
C THR A 29 -50.86 -30.17 -2.88
N LEU A 30 -50.47 -29.13 -3.60
CA LEU A 30 -51.38 -28.31 -4.41
C LEU A 30 -51.86 -29.04 -5.67
N GLN A 31 -50.98 -29.80 -6.33
CA GLN A 31 -51.32 -30.61 -7.50
C GLN A 31 -52.27 -31.76 -7.16
N ASP A 32 -52.11 -32.35 -5.98
CA ASP A 32 -53.03 -33.36 -5.42
C ASP A 32 -54.40 -32.79 -5.03
N GLY A 33 -54.63 -31.48 -5.15
CA GLY A 33 -55.86 -30.81 -4.75
C GLY A 33 -56.09 -30.79 -3.23
N LYS A 34 -55.05 -31.04 -2.43
CA LYS A 34 -55.11 -31.04 -0.97
C LYS A 34 -54.96 -29.63 -0.42
N THR A 35 -55.51 -29.40 0.77
CA THR A 35 -55.37 -28.11 1.45
C THR A 35 -54.02 -28.02 2.15
N LEU A 36 -53.31 -26.92 1.92
CA LEU A 36 -52.04 -26.66 2.60
C LEU A 36 -52.23 -26.44 4.11
N TYR A 37 -51.26 -26.91 4.89
CA TYR A 37 -51.18 -26.60 6.32
C TYR A 37 -50.99 -25.09 6.53
N ASN A 38 -51.48 -24.56 7.66
CA ASN A 38 -51.36 -23.14 7.98
C ASN A 38 -49.90 -22.64 8.04
N SER A 39 -48.96 -23.51 8.42
CA SER A 39 -47.52 -23.23 8.39
C SER A 39 -47.01 -23.01 6.97
N ASP A 40 -47.49 -23.80 6.01
CA ASP A 40 -47.06 -23.74 4.61
C ASP A 40 -47.74 -22.61 3.85
N LYS A 41 -49.00 -22.30 4.18
CA LYS A 41 -49.68 -21.09 3.69
C LYS A 41 -48.93 -19.81 4.10
N LYS A 42 -48.63 -19.66 5.39
CA LYS A 42 -47.86 -18.51 5.89
C LYS A 42 -46.47 -18.41 5.25
N TYR A 43 -45.84 -19.56 5.04
CA TYR A 43 -44.55 -19.62 4.36
C TYR A 43 -44.66 -19.11 2.92
N LEU A 44 -45.62 -19.62 2.16
CA LEU A 44 -45.85 -19.22 0.78
C LEU A 44 -46.22 -17.72 0.66
N ASP A 45 -47.11 -17.23 1.52
CA ASP A 45 -47.51 -15.80 1.56
C ASP A 45 -46.31 -14.88 1.85
N SER A 46 -45.40 -15.31 2.74
CA SER A 46 -44.19 -14.55 3.05
C SER A 46 -43.23 -14.47 1.85
N LEU A 47 -43.13 -15.53 1.05
CA LEU A 47 -42.29 -15.55 -0.14
C LEU A 47 -42.91 -14.74 -1.28
N ILE A 48 -44.22 -14.88 -1.51
CA ILE A 48 -44.94 -14.11 -2.53
C ILE A 48 -44.84 -12.61 -2.22
N SER A 49 -45.05 -12.20 -0.97
CA SER A 49 -44.93 -10.79 -0.58
C SER A 49 -43.49 -10.23 -0.72
N THR A 50 -42.46 -11.07 -0.55
CA THR A 50 -41.05 -10.66 -0.62
C THR A 50 -40.49 -10.61 -2.04
N TYR A 51 -40.92 -11.54 -2.90
CA TYR A 51 -40.34 -11.75 -4.23
C TYR A 51 -41.26 -11.33 -5.37
N LEU A 52 -42.58 -11.37 -5.18
CA LEU A 52 -43.56 -11.09 -6.23
C LEU A 52 -44.36 -9.80 -6.01
N SER A 53 -44.29 -9.16 -4.83
CA SER A 53 -44.94 -7.87 -4.63
C SER A 53 -44.15 -6.72 -5.29
N PRO A 54 -44.73 -6.01 -6.28
CA PRO A 54 -44.02 -4.99 -7.04
C PRO A 54 -43.76 -3.67 -6.28
N SER A 55 -44.28 -3.49 -5.05
CA SER A 55 -44.36 -2.15 -4.43
C SER A 55 -43.28 -1.79 -3.40
N LYS A 56 -42.40 -2.71 -2.97
CA LYS A 56 -41.42 -2.40 -1.89
C LYS A 56 -39.93 -2.40 -2.27
N LYS A 57 -39.54 -2.79 -3.48
CA LYS A 57 -38.11 -2.94 -3.83
C LYS A 57 -37.47 -1.78 -4.63
N LYS A 58 -38.23 -0.80 -5.15
CA LYS A 58 -37.65 0.19 -6.07
C LYS A 58 -37.20 1.52 -5.44
N SER A 59 -37.78 1.98 -4.33
CA SER A 59 -37.49 3.31 -3.79
C SER A 59 -36.37 3.37 -2.73
N GLY A 60 -36.14 2.30 -1.98
CA GLY A 60 -35.04 2.21 -1.00
C GLY A 60 -33.70 1.88 -1.65
N ASP A 61 -33.69 0.92 -2.58
CA ASP A 61 -32.48 0.37 -3.18
C ASP A 61 -31.83 1.32 -4.21
N GLN A 62 -32.62 2.09 -4.96
CA GLN A 62 -32.06 3.08 -5.89
C GLN A 62 -31.41 4.25 -5.16
N LYS A 63 -31.98 4.67 -4.03
CA LYS A 63 -31.41 5.73 -3.20
C LYS A 63 -30.09 5.29 -2.56
N SER A 64 -30.01 4.04 -2.09
CA SER A 64 -28.76 3.47 -1.56
C SER A 64 -27.73 3.20 -2.63
N VAL A 65 -28.10 2.73 -3.84
CA VAL A 65 -27.15 2.52 -4.93
C VAL A 65 -26.54 3.84 -5.41
N GLU A 66 -27.33 4.92 -5.42
CA GLU A 66 -26.84 6.23 -5.84
C GLU A 66 -25.94 6.85 -4.77
N GLU A 67 -26.27 6.67 -3.49
CA GLU A 67 -25.42 7.05 -2.35
C GLU A 67 -24.10 6.26 -2.34
N LEU A 68 -24.17 4.94 -2.57
CA LEU A 68 -23.00 4.07 -2.68
C LEU A 68 -22.08 4.48 -3.85
N LYS A 69 -22.63 4.86 -5.00
CA LYS A 69 -21.84 5.38 -6.14
C LYS A 69 -21.10 6.67 -5.79
N ILE A 70 -21.75 7.57 -5.04
CA ILE A 70 -21.15 8.83 -4.57
C ILE A 70 -20.01 8.52 -3.58
N GLU A 71 -20.22 7.59 -2.65
CA GLU A 71 -19.17 7.17 -1.72
C GLU A 71 -17.99 6.52 -2.45
N LEU A 72 -18.25 5.66 -3.44
CA LEU A 72 -17.21 5.00 -4.24
C LEU A 72 -16.37 6.04 -5.00
N ALA A 73 -17.01 7.04 -5.61
CA ALA A 73 -16.33 8.14 -6.27
C ALA A 73 -15.44 8.94 -5.29
N ARG A 74 -15.96 9.24 -4.09
CA ARG A 74 -15.21 9.94 -3.03
C ARG A 74 -14.02 9.12 -2.54
N VAL A 75 -14.17 7.80 -2.38
CA VAL A 75 -13.08 6.90 -1.97
C VAL A 75 -12.01 6.85 -3.04
N LYS A 76 -12.40 6.76 -4.33
CA LYS A 76 -11.46 6.77 -5.45
C LYS A 76 -10.66 8.08 -5.51
N GLU A 77 -11.30 9.23 -5.32
CA GLU A 77 -10.62 10.53 -5.28
C GLU A 77 -9.64 10.62 -4.10
N ARG A 78 -10.03 10.13 -2.91
CA ARG A 78 -9.13 10.05 -1.75
C ARG A 78 -7.93 9.16 -2.05
N LEU A 79 -8.13 8.02 -2.69
CA LEU A 79 -7.07 7.10 -3.06
C LEU A 79 -6.08 7.75 -4.03
N GLU A 80 -6.55 8.41 -5.08
CA GLU A 80 -5.69 9.17 -6.00
C GLU A 80 -4.89 10.27 -5.28
N LYS A 81 -5.51 10.95 -4.32
CA LYS A 81 -4.83 11.98 -3.52
C LYS A 81 -3.73 11.38 -2.64
N PHE A 82 -3.96 10.20 -2.08
CA PHE A 82 -2.93 9.47 -1.33
C PHE A 82 -1.83 8.93 -2.24
N GLU A 83 -2.16 8.41 -3.42
CA GLU A 83 -1.20 7.93 -4.41
C GLU A 83 -0.29 9.07 -4.90
N LYS A 84 -0.87 10.24 -5.23
CA LYS A 84 -0.13 11.46 -5.59
C LYS A 84 0.79 11.94 -4.46
N ARG A 85 0.40 11.75 -3.18
CA ARG A 85 1.19 12.16 -2.01
C ARG A 85 2.26 11.15 -1.60
N GLY A 86 2.02 9.86 -1.83
CA GLY A 86 2.84 8.74 -1.34
C GLY A 86 3.81 8.18 -2.37
N TYR A 87 3.38 7.95 -3.61
CA TYR A 87 4.16 7.23 -4.62
C TYR A 87 4.86 8.15 -5.64
N LYS A 88 4.26 9.32 -5.93
CA LYS A 88 4.84 10.30 -6.87
C LYS A 88 5.71 11.37 -6.20
N LYS A 89 6.11 11.19 -4.94
CA LYS A 89 7.28 11.92 -4.46
C LYS A 89 8.48 11.24 -5.11
N PRO A 90 9.12 11.83 -6.14
CA PRO A 90 10.39 11.33 -6.61
C PRO A 90 11.24 11.17 -5.35
N VAL A 91 11.87 10.01 -5.16
CA VAL A 91 12.91 9.84 -4.15
C VAL A 91 13.82 11.05 -4.34
N GLY A 92 13.68 12.03 -3.45
CA GLY A 92 14.06 13.41 -3.80
C GLY A 92 15.55 13.44 -4.13
N ARG A 93 16.06 14.48 -4.80
CA ARG A 93 17.52 14.64 -4.99
C ARG A 93 18.32 14.30 -3.72
N LYS A 94 17.75 14.63 -2.54
CA LYS A 94 18.25 14.27 -1.19
C LYS A 94 18.43 12.76 -0.92
N ALA A 95 17.56 11.90 -1.41
CA ALA A 95 17.72 10.46 -1.34
C ALA A 95 18.87 9.98 -2.24
N GLY A 96 19.00 10.55 -3.45
CA GLY A 96 20.17 10.34 -4.30
C GLY A 96 21.47 10.69 -3.57
N PHE A 97 21.52 11.87 -2.94
CA PHE A 97 22.65 12.25 -2.08
C PHE A 97 22.88 11.27 -0.94
N PHE A 98 21.83 10.80 -0.26
CA PHE A 98 21.94 9.80 0.80
C PHE A 98 22.56 8.48 0.31
N PHE A 99 22.12 7.97 -0.85
CA PHE A 99 22.70 6.75 -1.42
C PHE A 99 24.15 6.96 -1.84
N VAL A 100 24.49 8.11 -2.42
CA VAL A 100 25.87 8.46 -2.77
C VAL A 100 26.73 8.53 -1.50
N THR A 101 26.30 9.25 -0.47
CA THR A 101 27.09 9.39 0.77
C THR A 101 27.24 8.07 1.53
N PHE A 102 26.20 7.22 1.52
CA PHE A 102 26.25 5.91 2.13
C PHE A 102 27.14 4.94 1.34
N PHE A 103 27.09 4.98 0.00
CA PHE A 103 27.92 4.15 -0.87
C PHE A 103 29.41 4.47 -0.69
N PHE A 104 29.81 5.74 -0.88
CA PHE A 104 31.19 6.17 -0.65
C PHE A 104 31.63 5.95 0.80
N GLY A 105 30.69 5.96 1.73
CA GLY A 105 30.99 5.71 3.13
C GLY A 105 31.24 4.28 3.52
N TRP A 106 30.43 3.38 2.98
CA TRP A 106 30.68 1.96 3.08
C TRP A 106 32.06 1.62 2.52
N HIS A 107 32.49 2.27 1.43
CA HIS A 107 33.86 2.12 0.89
C HIS A 107 34.95 2.64 1.84
N ALA A 108 34.77 3.79 2.48
CA ALA A 108 35.74 4.31 3.44
C ALA A 108 35.88 3.40 4.68
N VAL A 109 34.77 2.82 5.16
CA VAL A 109 34.77 1.86 6.27
C VAL A 109 35.48 0.57 5.88
N ILE A 110 35.16 0.03 4.70
CA ILE A 110 35.80 -1.17 4.16
C ILE A 110 37.32 -0.97 4.07
N THR A 111 37.78 0.13 3.47
CA THR A 111 39.23 0.42 3.34
C THR A 111 39.93 0.66 4.68
N LEU A 112 39.23 1.12 5.71
CA LEU A 112 39.78 1.28 7.05
C LEU A 112 39.85 -0.06 7.82
N LEU A 113 38.88 -0.95 7.61
CA LEU A 113 38.87 -2.32 8.17
C LEU A 113 39.98 -3.20 7.56
N ASP A 114 40.31 -3.00 6.28
CA ASP A 114 41.45 -3.61 5.59
C ASP A 114 42.79 -3.26 6.24
N LYS A 115 43.01 -1.96 6.47
CA LYS A 115 44.22 -1.45 7.11
C LYS A 115 44.41 -1.97 8.53
N LYS A 116 43.31 -2.32 9.19
CA LYS A 116 43.31 -2.91 10.53
C LYS A 116 43.30 -4.45 10.49
N SER A 117 43.51 -5.03 9.30
CA SER A 117 43.59 -6.46 8.99
C SER A 117 42.40 -7.30 9.49
N VAL A 118 41.23 -6.67 9.65
CA VAL A 118 40.00 -7.35 10.11
C VAL A 118 39.31 -8.09 8.96
N ILE A 119 39.45 -7.60 7.72
CA ILE A 119 38.86 -8.17 6.51
C ILE A 119 39.93 -8.09 5.41
N ASN A 120 40.16 -9.17 4.67
CA ASN A 120 41.15 -9.22 3.59
C ASN A 120 40.46 -8.84 2.27
N ILE A 121 40.81 -7.68 1.69
CA ILE A 121 40.06 -7.09 0.55
C ILE A 121 40.57 -7.55 -0.81
N HIS A 122 41.66 -8.30 -0.88
CA HIS A 122 42.25 -8.74 -2.16
C HIS A 122 41.29 -9.52 -3.08
N ASP A 123 40.21 -10.10 -2.54
CA ASP A 123 39.18 -10.81 -3.32
C ASP A 123 37.98 -9.94 -3.74
N LEU A 124 37.90 -8.68 -3.33
CA LEU A 124 36.80 -7.78 -3.68
C LEU A 124 37.05 -7.12 -5.05
N ASN A 125 36.03 -7.18 -5.91
CA ASN A 125 36.08 -6.70 -7.29
C ASN A 125 36.61 -5.25 -7.39
N PRO A 126 37.67 -4.96 -8.17
CA PRO A 126 38.26 -3.63 -8.30
C PRO A 126 37.30 -2.56 -8.84
N TYR A 127 36.22 -2.96 -9.53
CA TYR A 127 35.16 -2.05 -9.98
C TYR A 127 34.22 -1.60 -8.86
N LEU A 128 34.30 -2.20 -7.67
CA LEU A 128 33.64 -1.68 -6.47
C LEU A 128 34.35 -0.43 -5.92
N LEU A 129 35.58 -0.10 -6.34
CA LEU A 129 36.39 0.93 -5.69
C LEU A 129 36.76 2.08 -6.65
N PRO A 130 35.87 3.07 -6.88
CA PRO A 130 36.14 4.22 -7.75
C PRO A 130 37.25 5.15 -7.22
N LEU A 131 37.71 4.98 -5.97
CA LEU A 131 38.79 5.76 -5.36
C LEU A 131 40.08 5.73 -6.19
N TYR A 132 40.43 4.57 -6.75
CA TYR A 132 41.62 4.41 -7.59
C TYR A 132 41.48 5.06 -8.98
N GLN A 133 40.26 5.37 -9.38
CA GLN A 133 39.99 6.06 -10.64
C GLN A 133 40.04 7.59 -10.48
N LEU A 134 39.97 8.11 -9.24
CA LEU A 134 40.01 9.56 -8.98
C LEU A 134 41.34 10.19 -9.37
N ASP A 135 42.45 9.46 -9.20
CA ASP A 135 43.78 9.93 -9.65
C ASP A 135 43.87 10.12 -11.18
N LYS A 136 42.98 9.47 -11.95
CA LYS A 136 42.89 9.61 -13.41
C LYS A 136 41.94 10.72 -13.85
N VAL A 137 41.02 11.15 -12.98
CA VAL A 137 39.97 12.14 -13.28
C VAL A 137 40.35 13.53 -12.77
N ILE A 138 41.13 13.60 -11.68
CA ILE A 138 41.56 14.88 -11.09
C ILE A 138 42.78 15.42 -11.88
N PRO A 139 42.74 16.67 -12.38
CA PRO A 139 43.86 17.26 -13.11
C PRO A 139 45.11 17.39 -12.24
N ALA A 140 46.29 17.11 -12.82
CA ALA A 140 47.56 17.04 -12.10
C ALA A 140 47.95 18.33 -11.36
N GLU A 141 47.47 19.48 -11.82
CA GLU A 141 47.66 20.78 -11.17
C GLU A 141 47.11 20.81 -9.75
N TYR A 142 45.95 20.18 -9.51
CA TYR A 142 45.32 20.10 -8.18
C TYR A 142 46.03 19.11 -7.26
N LEU A 143 46.63 18.06 -7.83
CA LEU A 143 47.36 17.06 -7.06
C LEU A 143 48.62 17.66 -6.41
N ASN A 144 49.31 18.58 -7.10
CA ASN A 144 50.50 19.25 -6.55
C ASN A 144 50.20 20.07 -5.28
N TYR A 145 49.07 20.80 -5.26
CA TYR A 145 48.64 21.52 -4.06
C TYR A 145 48.31 20.57 -2.91
N VAL A 146 47.68 19.44 -3.20
CA VAL A 146 47.29 18.43 -2.21
C VAL A 146 48.52 17.78 -1.57
N TYR A 147 49.52 17.42 -2.37
CA TYR A 147 50.75 16.79 -1.87
C TYR A 147 51.61 17.75 -1.03
N GLN A 148 51.56 19.05 -1.30
CA GLN A 148 52.27 20.07 -0.50
C GLN A 148 51.83 20.09 0.98
N PHE A 149 50.59 19.70 1.27
CA PHE A 149 50.07 19.62 2.64
C PHE A 149 50.27 18.23 3.29
N ASN A 150 51.08 17.36 2.69
CA ASN A 150 51.30 15.96 3.14
C ASN A 150 50.00 15.14 3.24
N LEU A 151 48.97 15.54 2.49
CA LEU A 151 47.68 14.90 2.41
C LEU A 151 47.62 14.04 1.14
N SER A 152 47.47 12.72 1.30
CA SER A 152 47.22 11.82 0.17
C SER A 152 45.73 11.87 -0.21
N ILE A 153 45.39 11.71 -1.49
CA ILE A 153 43.99 11.65 -1.97
C ILE A 153 43.08 10.74 -1.12
N PRO A 154 43.51 9.52 -0.71
CA PRO A 154 42.70 8.69 0.18
C PRO A 154 42.38 9.34 1.53
N LYS A 155 43.31 10.09 2.13
CA LYS A 155 43.11 10.77 3.41
C LYS A 155 42.11 11.91 3.27
N ILE A 156 42.17 12.67 2.18
CA ILE A 156 41.23 13.75 1.89
C ILE A 156 39.82 13.21 1.74
N VAL A 157 39.66 12.11 0.99
CA VAL A 157 38.34 11.49 0.82
C VAL A 157 37.79 10.98 2.15
N VAL A 158 38.63 10.37 3.00
CA VAL A 158 38.21 9.92 4.34
C VAL A 158 37.81 11.10 5.24
N LEU A 159 38.56 12.20 5.22
CA LEU A 159 38.24 13.41 6.00
C LEU A 159 36.95 14.08 5.52
N ALA A 160 36.80 14.26 4.21
CA ALA A 160 35.59 14.82 3.60
C ALA A 160 34.37 13.94 3.89
N TRP A 161 34.55 12.62 3.84
CA TRP A 161 33.51 11.67 4.18
C TRP A 161 33.13 11.72 5.67
N GLY A 162 34.12 11.74 6.57
CA GLY A 162 33.88 11.90 8.01
C GLY A 162 33.11 13.19 8.34
N ALA A 163 33.49 14.30 7.72
CA ALA A 163 32.78 15.58 7.84
C ALA A 163 31.32 15.47 7.32
N MET A 164 31.10 14.75 6.23
CA MET A 164 29.74 14.49 5.72
C MET A 164 28.92 13.64 6.69
N ILE A 165 29.44 12.55 7.26
CA ILE A 165 28.70 11.74 8.24
C ILE A 165 28.30 12.59 9.44
N ILE A 166 29.23 13.34 10.01
CA ILE A 166 28.97 14.20 11.17
C ILE A 166 27.84 15.17 10.84
N THR A 167 27.87 15.76 9.65
CA THR A 167 26.80 16.62 9.15
C THR A 167 25.45 15.89 9.08
N TRP A 168 25.42 14.64 8.58
CA TRP A 168 24.19 13.83 8.52
C TRP A 168 23.67 13.41 9.89
N VAL A 169 24.55 13.10 10.84
CA VAL A 169 24.18 12.79 12.23
C VAL A 169 23.54 14.01 12.90
N ILE A 170 24.15 15.19 12.72
CA ILE A 170 23.60 16.46 13.23
C ILE A 170 22.25 16.75 12.58
N LEU A 171 22.12 16.60 11.26
CA LEU A 171 20.86 16.82 10.54
C LEU A 171 19.77 15.86 11.01
N GLY A 172 20.11 14.57 11.15
CA GLY A 172 19.21 13.53 11.66
C GLY A 172 18.71 13.85 13.06
N PHE A 173 19.60 14.32 13.94
CA PHE A 173 19.24 14.77 15.29
C PHE A 173 18.28 15.98 15.27
N VAL A 174 18.55 16.98 14.42
CA VAL A 174 17.64 18.14 14.26
C VAL A 174 16.25 17.72 13.78
N TYR A 175 16.17 16.79 12.81
CA TYR A 175 14.90 16.26 12.33
C TYR A 175 14.18 15.42 13.40
N LEU A 176 14.91 14.65 14.20
CA LEU A 176 14.37 13.88 15.31
C LEU A 176 13.76 14.79 16.37
N VAL A 177 14.48 15.85 16.78
CA VAL A 177 13.96 16.86 17.72
C VAL A 177 12.72 17.55 17.16
N LYS A 178 12.73 17.93 15.87
CA LYS A 178 11.57 18.53 15.20
C LYS A 178 10.37 17.57 15.17
N PHE A 179 10.61 16.28 14.96
CA PHE A 179 9.58 15.24 14.99
C PHE A 179 8.98 15.05 16.38
N ILE A 180 9.81 14.98 17.43
CA ILE A 180 9.36 14.89 18.83
C ILE A 180 8.53 16.13 19.19
N ARG A 181 9.00 17.33 18.86
CA ARG A 181 8.28 18.60 19.09
C ARG A 181 6.94 18.65 18.37
N SER A 182 6.85 18.09 17.16
CA SER A 182 5.59 18.02 16.40
C SER A 182 4.53 17.12 17.05
N ARG A 183 4.95 16.13 17.86
CA ARG A 183 4.03 15.23 18.57
C ARG A 183 3.64 15.75 19.96
N TYR A 184 4.51 16.55 20.58
CA TYR A 184 4.32 17.09 21.93
C TYR A 184 3.58 18.43 22.01
N ASN A 185 3.13 19.01 20.88
CA ASN A 185 2.34 20.25 20.89
C ASN A 185 0.90 20.04 20.37
N PRO A 186 0.02 19.37 21.13
CA PRO A 186 -1.37 19.12 20.74
C PRO A 186 -2.28 20.36 20.76
N GLY A 187 -1.81 21.51 21.26
CA GLY A 187 -2.63 22.70 21.55
C GLY A 187 -2.77 23.76 20.45
N LYS A 188 -2.45 23.48 19.18
CA LYS A 188 -2.76 24.38 18.06
C LYS A 188 -3.48 23.62 16.95
N ARG A 189 -4.76 23.38 17.15
CA ARG A 189 -5.74 23.20 16.07
C ARG A 189 -6.60 24.45 16.01
#